data_AF-A0A6P4YBZ7-F1
#
_entry.id   AF-A0A6P4YBZ7-F1
#
_cell.length_a   1.000
_cell.length_b   1.000
_cell.length_c   1.000
_cell.angle_alpha   90.00
_cell.angle_beta   90.00
_cell.angle_gamma   90.00
#
_symmetry.space_group_name_H-M   'P 1'
#
loop_
_entity.id
_entity.type
_entity.pdbx_description
1 polymer ?
#
loop_
_entity_poly.entity_id
_entity_poly.type
_entity_poly.pdbx_seq_one_letter_code
_entity_poly.pdbx_strand_id
1 'polypeptide(L)'
;MEDVEGETRYAAYDTFAISPESQNYKLHIGTYSGTAGDSLTYHDGKPFSAKDRDNDVYSSSCAQMFKGAWWYGDCYHSNLNGQYHLGTFGSNDGGVTWRHWKGNNYSLKRTEMKLRPAP
;
A
#
# COMPACT_ATOMS: atom_id res chain seq x y z
N MET A 1 -7.79 -3.15 -9.06
CA MET A 1 -6.85 -2.10 -9.50
C MET A 1 -6.94 -1.97 -11.01
N GLU A 2 -6.80 -0.76 -11.53
CA GLU A 2 -6.90 -0.40 -12.96
C GLU A 2 -5.74 0.53 -13.34
N ASP A 3 -5.11 0.29 -14.49
CA ASP A 3 -4.07 1.15 -15.06
C ASP A 3 -4.66 2.19 -16.04
N VAL A 4 -3.81 3.01 -16.68
CA VAL A 4 -4.31 4.04 -17.60
C VAL A 4 -4.81 3.47 -18.93
N GLU A 5 -4.31 2.30 -19.31
CA GLU A 5 -4.71 1.53 -20.48
C GLU A 5 -6.00 0.73 -20.28
N GLY A 6 -6.52 0.67 -19.05
CA GLY A 6 -7.74 -0.05 -18.68
C GLY A 6 -7.53 -1.53 -18.33
N GLU A 7 -6.27 -1.99 -18.25
CA GLU A 7 -5.97 -3.32 -17.72
C GLU A 7 -6.32 -3.36 -16.23
N THR A 8 -6.94 -4.46 -15.80
CA THR A 8 -7.30 -4.66 -14.39
C THR A 8 -6.57 -5.85 -13.79
N ARG A 9 -6.24 -5.71 -12.50
CA ARG A 9 -5.67 -6.75 -11.64
C ARG A 9 -6.23 -6.67 -10.23
N TYR A 10 -6.19 -7.78 -9.50
CA TYR A 10 -6.63 -7.82 -8.11
C TYR A 10 -5.62 -8.57 -7.23
N ALA A 11 -5.64 -8.23 -5.94
CA ALA A 11 -4.98 -8.94 -4.87
C ALA A 11 -6.02 -9.17 -3.78
N ALA A 12 -6.11 -10.39 -3.27
CA ALA A 12 -7.01 -10.81 -2.22
C ALA A 12 -6.21 -11.47 -1.11
N TYR A 13 -6.63 -11.23 0.13
CA TYR A 13 -6.05 -11.82 1.33
C TYR A 13 -7.19 -12.47 2.10
N ASP A 14 -7.01 -13.71 2.55
CA ASP A 14 -8.05 -14.47 3.26
C ASP A 14 -8.42 -13.87 4.63
N THR A 15 -7.49 -13.12 5.22
CA THR A 15 -7.60 -12.44 6.51
C THR A 15 -7.19 -10.99 6.34
N PHE A 16 -7.94 -10.08 6.96
CA PHE A 16 -7.58 -8.68 7.11
C PHE A 16 -8.09 -8.17 8.46
N ALA A 17 -7.18 -7.71 9.30
CA ALA A 17 -7.48 -7.14 10.59
C ALA A 17 -6.55 -5.96 10.90
N ILE A 18 -7.05 -5.03 11.72
CA ILE A 18 -6.32 -3.85 12.17
C ILE A 18 -6.36 -3.84 13.69
N SER A 19 -5.19 -3.70 14.32
CA SER A 19 -5.09 -3.55 15.78
C SER A 19 -5.68 -2.22 16.26
N PRO A 20 -6.00 -2.08 17.56
CA PRO A 20 -6.46 -0.81 18.10
C PRO A 20 -5.40 0.31 17.99
N GLU A 21 -5.84 1.55 18.23
CA GLU A 21 -4.99 2.74 18.22
C GLU A 21 -3.78 2.63 19.18
N SER A 22 -3.95 1.98 20.33
CA SER A 22 -2.89 1.74 21.32
C SER A 22 -1.72 0.90 20.77
N GLN A 23 -1.93 0.23 19.65
CA GLN A 23 -0.92 -0.51 18.90
C GLN A 23 -0.68 0.09 17.51
N ASN A 24 -0.94 1.39 17.36
CA ASN A 24 -0.71 2.16 16.14
C ASN A 24 -1.41 1.57 14.90
N TYR A 25 -2.61 1.00 15.06
CA TYR A 25 -3.38 0.42 13.96
C TYR A 25 -2.61 -0.62 13.13
N LYS A 26 -1.79 -1.44 13.79
CA LYS A 26 -0.99 -2.50 13.13
C LYS A 26 -1.83 -3.37 12.19
N LEU A 27 -1.33 -3.58 10.98
CA LEU A 27 -1.94 -4.45 9.97
C LEU A 27 -1.70 -5.92 10.30
N HIS A 28 -2.72 -6.75 10.09
CA HIS A 28 -2.65 -8.20 10.10
C HIS A 28 -3.34 -8.74 8.85
N ILE A 29 -2.60 -9.42 7.99
CA ILE A 29 -3.13 -10.03 6.77
C ILE A 29 -2.70 -11.48 6.64
N GLY A 30 -3.54 -12.27 5.97
CA GLY A 30 -3.30 -13.70 5.77
C GLY A 30 -2.76 -14.01 4.38
N THR A 31 -3.19 -15.14 3.83
CA THR A 31 -2.62 -15.70 2.59
C THR A 31 -3.04 -14.87 1.37
N TYR A 32 -2.05 -14.47 0.56
CA TYR A 32 -2.27 -13.81 -0.72
C TYR A 32 -2.84 -14.77 -1.78
N SER A 33 -3.76 -14.25 -2.60
CA SER A 33 -4.15 -14.80 -3.90
C SER A 33 -4.47 -13.67 -4.87
N GLY A 34 -4.36 -13.92 -6.18
CA GLY A 34 -4.77 -12.96 -7.21
C GLY A 34 -3.76 -12.80 -8.34
N THR A 35 -3.97 -11.76 -9.15
CA THR A 35 -3.26 -11.55 -10.42
C THR A 35 -2.34 -10.33 -10.42
N ALA A 36 -2.37 -9.51 -9.37
CA ALA A 36 -1.57 -8.29 -9.28
C ALA A 36 -0.13 -8.50 -8.75
N GLY A 37 0.19 -9.72 -8.30
CA GLY A 37 1.36 -9.98 -7.47
C GLY A 37 1.19 -9.42 -6.05
N ASP A 38 1.98 -9.94 -5.11
CA ASP A 38 1.80 -9.64 -3.69
C ASP A 38 2.63 -8.43 -3.23
N SER A 39 1.99 -7.25 -3.19
CA SER A 39 2.61 -6.03 -2.68
C SER A 39 2.10 -5.58 -1.31
N LEU A 40 1.33 -6.41 -0.60
CA LEU A 40 0.82 -6.05 0.74
C LEU A 40 1.41 -6.91 1.86
N THR A 41 1.78 -8.18 1.63
CA THR A 41 2.36 -9.03 2.69
C THR A 41 3.62 -8.44 3.31
N TYR A 42 4.40 -7.68 2.53
CA TYR A 42 5.53 -6.89 3.06
C TYR A 42 5.13 -5.96 4.23
N HIS A 43 3.88 -5.49 4.23
CA HIS A 43 3.33 -4.56 5.22
C HIS A 43 2.68 -5.24 6.42
N ASP A 44 2.60 -6.57 6.43
CA ASP A 44 2.03 -7.33 7.54
C ASP A 44 2.81 -7.08 8.85
N GLY A 45 2.08 -6.93 9.95
CA GLY A 45 2.62 -6.65 11.27
C GLY A 45 3.19 -5.24 11.47
N LYS A 46 3.15 -4.37 10.45
CA LYS A 46 3.66 -3.00 10.55
C LYS A 46 2.61 -2.05 11.11
N PRO A 47 3.00 -1.08 11.95
CA PRO A 47 2.11 -0.02 12.42
C PRO A 47 1.80 0.96 11.28
N PHE A 48 0.69 1.68 11.42
CA PHE A 48 0.29 2.71 10.46
C PHE A 48 1.10 3.99 10.68
N SER A 49 1.67 4.53 9.61
CA SER A 49 2.44 5.78 9.61
C SER A 49 1.73 6.84 8.76
N ALA A 50 1.80 8.09 9.23
CA ALA A 50 1.25 9.26 8.57
C ALA A 50 2.25 10.43 8.63
N LYS A 51 1.96 11.52 7.92
CA LYS A 51 2.86 12.70 7.81
C LYS A 51 3.35 13.23 9.17
N ASP A 52 2.49 13.19 10.18
CA ASP A 52 2.69 13.71 11.53
C ASP A 52 3.00 12.62 12.58
N ARG A 53 3.01 11.35 12.18
CA ARG A 53 3.25 10.21 13.07
C ARG A 53 4.10 9.16 12.36
N ASP A 54 5.38 9.18 12.67
CA ASP A 54 6.37 8.24 12.14
C ASP A 54 6.44 6.99 13.03
N ASN A 55 5.82 5.91 12.57
CA ASN A 55 5.87 4.60 13.22
C ASN A 55 6.64 3.58 12.36
N ASP A 56 7.23 4.00 11.24
CA ASP A 56 7.91 3.07 10.34
C ASP A 56 9.34 2.75 10.83
N VAL A 57 10.03 1.86 10.13
CA VAL A 57 11.36 1.38 10.56
C VAL A 57 12.50 2.05 9.82
N TYR A 58 12.18 2.96 8.89
CA TYR A 58 13.20 3.67 8.13
C TYR A 58 13.82 4.79 8.97
N SER A 59 15.02 5.23 8.59
CA SER A 59 15.73 6.31 9.32
C SER A 59 15.09 7.69 9.14
N SER A 60 14.07 7.82 8.31
CA SER A 60 13.34 9.05 8.01
C SER A 60 11.88 8.70 7.74
N SER A 61 10.98 9.68 7.78
CA SER A 61 9.55 9.39 7.62
C SER A 61 9.19 8.98 6.19
N CYS A 62 8.79 7.72 5.99
CA CYS A 62 8.31 7.22 4.70
C CYS A 62 7.07 7.98 4.23
N ALA A 63 6.17 8.31 5.16
CA ALA A 63 4.96 9.07 4.88
C ALA A 63 5.26 10.48 4.33
N GLN A 64 6.28 11.14 4.86
CA GLN A 64 6.71 12.45 4.35
C GLN A 64 7.43 12.35 3.01
N MET A 65 8.26 11.32 2.81
CA MET A 65 8.98 11.12 1.55
C MET A 65 8.03 10.78 0.40
N PHE A 66 7.16 9.80 0.59
CA PHE A 66 6.33 9.21 -0.47
C PHE A 66 4.85 9.65 -0.45
N LYS A 67 4.58 10.76 0.24
CA LYS A 67 3.33 11.53 0.21
C LYS A 67 2.08 10.68 0.40
N GLY A 68 2.13 9.76 1.35
CA GLY A 68 1.00 8.89 1.66
C GLY A 68 0.84 8.61 3.15
N ALA A 69 -0.08 7.71 3.45
CA ALA A 69 -0.33 7.20 4.80
C ALA A 69 -0.62 5.71 4.71
N TRP A 70 0.24 4.89 5.30
CA TRP A 70 0.26 3.46 5.08
C TRP A 70 0.98 2.71 6.21
N TRP A 71 0.91 1.38 6.19
CA TRP A 71 1.68 0.51 7.06
C TRP A 71 3.13 0.38 6.56
N TYR A 72 3.87 1.48 6.55
CA TYR A 72 5.22 1.55 5.97
C TYR A 72 6.23 0.68 6.73
N GLY A 73 7.18 0.12 5.97
CA GLY A 73 8.40 -0.53 6.45
C GLY A 73 9.61 0.34 6.15
N ASP A 74 10.36 -0.04 5.13
CA ASP A 74 11.50 0.68 4.57
C ASP A 74 11.47 0.61 3.02
N CYS A 75 10.66 1.42 2.33
CA CYS A 75 9.46 2.07 2.85
C CYS A 75 8.18 1.30 2.48
N TYR A 76 8.04 0.86 1.23
CA TYR A 76 6.83 0.17 0.79
C TYR A 76 7.00 -0.73 -0.43
N HIS A 77 6.09 -1.70 -0.56
CA HIS A 77 5.80 -2.41 -1.81
C HIS A 77 4.46 -1.95 -2.42
N SER A 78 3.55 -1.40 -1.62
CA SER A 78 2.32 -0.74 -2.07
C SER A 78 2.13 0.62 -1.39
N ASN A 79 1.57 1.58 -2.12
CA ASN A 79 1.31 2.93 -1.60
C ASN A 79 -0.03 3.44 -2.16
N LEU A 80 -1.12 2.73 -1.86
CA LEU A 80 -2.44 3.04 -2.45
C LEU A 80 -2.99 4.41 -2.01
N ASN A 81 -2.48 4.95 -0.91
CA ASN A 81 -2.79 6.28 -0.39
C ASN A 81 -1.71 7.33 -0.76
N GLY A 82 -0.89 7.06 -1.78
CA GLY A 82 0.10 8.01 -2.29
C GLY A 82 -0.51 9.11 -3.17
N GLN A 83 0.35 9.98 -3.70
CA GLN A 83 -0.07 11.07 -4.57
C GLN A 83 -0.57 10.53 -5.93
N TYR A 84 -1.66 11.10 -6.44
CA TYR A 84 -2.25 10.65 -7.69
C TYR A 84 -1.58 11.35 -8.89
N HIS A 85 -0.70 10.63 -9.59
CA HIS A 85 0.02 11.15 -10.76
C HIS A 85 -0.58 10.71 -12.12
N LEU A 86 -1.46 9.70 -12.12
CA LEU A 86 -2.06 9.09 -13.32
C LEU A 86 -1.01 8.64 -14.37
N GLY A 87 -0.49 7.41 -14.22
CA GLY A 87 0.55 6.85 -15.08
C GLY A 87 1.96 7.07 -14.54
N THR A 88 2.95 7.10 -15.43
CA THR A 88 4.38 7.19 -15.06
C THR A 88 4.73 8.52 -14.37
N PHE A 89 5.53 8.47 -13.30
CA PHE A 89 5.98 9.65 -12.57
C PHE A 89 7.44 9.51 -12.07
N GLY A 90 8.02 10.64 -11.62
CA GLY A 90 9.39 10.70 -11.10
C GLY A 90 9.58 9.91 -9.80
N SER A 91 10.79 9.39 -9.56
CA SER A 91 11.07 8.40 -8.50
C SER A 91 10.92 8.88 -7.05
N ASN A 92 10.71 10.16 -6.79
CA ASN A 92 10.86 10.74 -5.46
C ASN A 92 9.56 11.26 -4.82
N ASP A 93 8.43 11.25 -5.55
CA ASP A 93 7.19 11.86 -5.06
C ASP A 93 6.22 10.86 -4.42
N GLY A 94 6.36 9.55 -4.70
CA GLY A 94 5.47 8.50 -4.20
C GLY A 94 4.06 8.59 -4.81
N GLY A 95 3.67 7.56 -5.56
CA GLY A 95 2.39 7.52 -6.27
C GLY A 95 1.39 6.51 -5.70
N VAL A 96 0.21 6.41 -6.32
CA VAL A 96 -0.73 5.29 -6.10
C VAL A 96 -0.17 4.01 -6.73
N THR A 97 0.75 3.33 -6.03
CA THR A 97 1.59 2.27 -6.62
C THR A 97 1.31 0.88 -6.09
N TRP A 98 1.49 -0.12 -6.97
CA TRP A 98 1.55 -1.54 -6.64
C TRP A 98 2.77 -2.19 -7.31
N ARG A 99 3.85 -2.40 -6.54
CA ARG A 99 5.19 -2.73 -7.05
C ARG A 99 5.21 -3.95 -7.96
N HIS A 100 4.55 -5.03 -7.57
CA HIS A 100 4.62 -6.30 -8.31
C HIS A 100 3.85 -6.28 -9.65
N TRP A 101 3.06 -5.24 -9.93
CA TRP A 101 2.36 -5.12 -11.21
C TRP A 101 2.99 -4.07 -12.13
N LYS A 102 3.11 -2.81 -11.70
CA LYS A 102 3.61 -1.70 -12.54
C LYS A 102 4.87 -1.03 -11.98
N GLY A 103 5.48 -1.59 -10.93
CA GLY A 103 6.65 -0.99 -10.27
C GLY A 103 6.29 0.19 -9.36
N ASN A 104 7.32 0.93 -8.93
CA ASN A 104 7.19 2.03 -7.97
C ASN A 104 7.02 3.41 -8.64
N ASN A 105 7.13 3.49 -9.96
CA ASN A 105 7.14 4.74 -10.74
C ASN A 105 5.90 4.88 -11.63
N TYR A 106 4.82 4.15 -11.32
CA TYR A 106 3.58 4.18 -12.06
C TYR A 106 2.39 4.30 -11.09
N SER A 107 1.65 5.40 -11.21
CA SER A 107 0.45 5.68 -10.42
C SER A 107 -0.75 5.08 -11.13
N LEU A 108 -1.38 4.10 -10.48
CA LEU A 108 -2.60 3.46 -10.96
C LEU A 108 -3.73 4.48 -11.13
N LYS A 109 -4.59 4.25 -12.12
CA LYS A 109 -5.75 5.11 -12.42
C LYS A 109 -6.85 4.93 -11.39
N ARG A 110 -7.10 3.69 -10.95
CA ARG A 110 -8.12 3.39 -9.94
C ARG A 110 -7.73 2.23 -9.05
N THR A 111 -7.96 2.41 -7.76
CA THR A 111 -7.75 1.38 -6.74
C THR A 111 -8.92 1.39 -5.76
N GLU A 112 -9.32 0.21 -5.30
CA GLU A 112 -10.39 0.06 -4.31
C GLU A 112 -9.97 -1.04 -3.33
N MET A 113 -10.12 -0.77 -2.03
CA MET A 113 -9.97 -1.76 -0.97
C MET A 113 -11.36 -2.08 -0.42
N LYS A 114 -11.71 -3.36 -0.34
CA LYS A 114 -13.03 -3.83 0.08
C LYS A 114 -12.85 -5.02 1.00
N LEU A 115 -13.70 -5.12 2.00
CA LEU A 115 -13.76 -6.26 2.91
C LEU A 115 -15.06 -7.02 2.69
N ARG A 116 -15.00 -8.33 2.85
CA ARG A 116 -16.17 -9.21 2.92
C ARG A 116 -15.96 -10.15 4.11
N PRO A 117 -16.97 -10.38 4.97
CA PRO A 117 -16.87 -11.37 6.04
C PRO A 117 -16.41 -12.72 5.50
N ALA A 118 -15.47 -13.35 6.21
CA ALA A 118 -15.12 -14.75 5.96
C ALA A 118 -16.29 -15.64 6.44
N PRO A 119 -16.54 -16.78 5.76
CA PRO A 119 -17.55 -17.75 6.20
C PRO A 119 -17.31 -18.28 7.61
#